data_AF-A0A2V7WEQ9-F1
#
_entry.id   AF-A0A2V7WEQ9-F1
#
_cell.length_a   1.000
_cell.length_b   1.000
_cell.length_c   1.000
_cell.angle_alpha   90.00
_cell.angle_beta   90.00
_cell.angle_gamma   90.00
#
_symmetry.space_group_name_H-M   'P 1'
#
loop_
_entity.id
_entity.type
_entity.pdbx_description
1 polymer ?
#
loop_
_entity_poly.entity_id
_entity_poly.type
_entity_poly.pdbx_seq_one_letter_code
_entity_poly.pdbx_strand_id
1 'polypeptide(L)'
;MDRNDAEREIDRIRDAINRVDEVIVRLLNQRAKYAIEIGEIKAFRREKTIVKTRGIEIGGPEVVVMAGPCTVESETQLFETARRVARAGARVLRGGAYKPRSSPYA
;
A
#
# COMPACT_ATOMS: atom_id res chain seq x y z
N MET A 1 -23.05 12.52 -56.06
CA MET A 1 -23.33 13.08 -54.72
C MET A 1 -22.90 14.53 -54.78
N ASP A 2 -23.82 15.46 -54.55
CA ASP A 2 -23.45 16.88 -54.53
C ASP A 2 -22.81 17.25 -53.17
N ARG A 3 -22.28 18.47 -53.07
CA ARG A 3 -21.61 18.95 -51.85
C ARG A 3 -22.56 18.99 -50.64
N ASN A 4 -23.84 19.29 -50.85
CA ASN A 4 -24.83 19.37 -49.78
C ASN A 4 -25.23 17.97 -49.29
N ASP A 5 -25.26 16.98 -50.18
CA ASP A 5 -25.45 15.58 -49.81
C ASP A 5 -24.30 15.09 -48.92
N ALA A 6 -23.06 15.41 -49.28
CA ALA A 6 -21.89 15.03 -48.50
C ALA A 6 -21.87 15.69 -47.11
N GLU A 7 -22.25 16.97 -47.01
CA GLU A 7 -22.38 17.67 -45.74
C GLU A 7 -23.46 17.04 -44.85
N ARG A 8 -24.63 16.67 -45.41
CA ARG A 8 -25.69 15.95 -44.69
C ARG A 8 -25.27 14.57 -44.21
N GLU A 9 -24.45 13.87 -44.99
CA GLU A 9 -23.89 12.57 -44.60
C GLU A 9 -22.93 12.70 -43.41
N ILE A 10 -22.05 13.71 -43.46
CA ILE A 10 -21.09 14.00 -42.39
C ILE A 10 -21.82 14.32 -41.09
N ASP A 11 -22.87 15.14 -41.14
CA ASP A 11 -23.63 15.51 -39.94
C ASP A 11 -24.35 14.30 -39.33
N ARG A 12 -24.88 13.40 -40.16
CA ARG A 12 -25.47 12.14 -39.66
C ARG A 12 -24.46 11.25 -38.94
N ILE A 13 -23.24 11.17 -39.46
CA ILE A 13 -22.16 10.40 -38.84
C ILE A 13 -21.72 11.05 -37.53
N ARG A 14 -21.61 12.38 -37.48
CA ARG A 14 -21.33 13.11 -36.23
C ARG A 14 -22.40 12.87 -35.18
N ASP A 15 -23.67 12.87 -35.55
CA ASP A 15 -24.76 12.51 -34.64
C ASP A 15 -24.66 11.08 -34.15
N ALA A 16 -24.19 10.15 -34.98
CA ALA A 16 -23.93 8.77 -34.57
C ALA A 16 -22.76 8.69 -33.57
N ILE A 17 -21.69 9.46 -33.78
CA ILE A 17 -20.56 9.57 -32.86
C ILE A 17 -21.04 10.11 -31.51
N ASN A 18 -21.81 11.20 -31.51
CA ASN A 18 -22.34 11.79 -30.27
C ASN A 18 -23.17 10.77 -29.46
N ARG A 19 -24.01 9.97 -30.14
CA ARG A 19 -24.77 8.88 -29.47
C ARG A 19 -23.84 7.82 -28.85
N VAL A 20 -22.76 7.46 -29.52
CA VAL A 20 -21.76 6.51 -28.98
C VAL A 20 -21.04 7.12 -27.78
N ASP A 21 -20.65 8.39 -27.87
CA ASP A 21 -19.96 9.10 -26.79
C ASP A 21 -20.81 9.19 -25.53
N GLU A 22 -22.11 9.48 -25.65
CA GLU A 22 -23.04 9.45 -24.52
C GLU A 22 -23.08 8.09 -23.83
N VAL A 23 -23.10 7.00 -24.60
CA VAL A 23 -23.07 5.64 -24.06
C VAL A 23 -21.73 5.35 -23.38
N ILE A 24 -20.60 5.77 -23.98
CA ILE A 24 -19.26 5.60 -23.40
C ILE A 24 -19.17 6.33 -22.07
N VAL A 25 -19.58 7.59 -22.01
CA VAL A 25 -19.55 8.40 -20.78
C VAL A 25 -20.39 7.74 -19.70
N ARG A 26 -21.58 7.25 -20.04
CA ARG A 26 -22.45 6.53 -19.10
C ARG A 26 -21.76 5.27 -18.55
N LEU A 27 -21.16 4.46 -19.42
CA LEU A 27 -20.50 3.21 -19.04
C LEU A 27 -19.23 3.46 -18.21
N LEU A 28 -18.43 4.47 -18.56
CA LEU A 28 -17.25 4.86 -17.80
C LEU A 28 -17.62 5.32 -16.39
N ASN A 29 -18.65 6.14 -16.27
CA ASN A 29 -19.17 6.58 -14.97
C ASN A 29 -19.69 5.40 -14.13
N GLN A 30 -20.39 4.45 -14.75
CA GLN A 30 -20.87 3.24 -14.07
C GLN A 30 -19.71 2.35 -13.60
N ARG A 31 -18.70 2.14 -14.45
CA ARG A 31 -17.48 1.40 -14.08
C ARG A 31 -16.74 2.08 -12.93
N ALA A 32 -16.63 3.41 -12.95
CA ALA A 32 -15.98 4.16 -11.89
C ALA A 32 -16.68 3.95 -10.54
N LYS A 33 -18.02 3.97 -10.52
CA LYS A 33 -18.80 3.65 -9.30
C LYS A 33 -18.46 2.26 -8.76
N TYR A 34 -18.46 1.23 -9.61
CA TYR A 34 -18.09 -0.11 -9.16
C TYR A 34 -16.65 -0.21 -8.65
N ALA A 35 -15.71 0.50 -9.28
CA ALA A 35 -14.33 0.52 -8.80
C ALA A 35 -14.21 1.15 -7.40
N ILE A 36 -14.98 2.21 -7.14
CA ILE A 36 -15.05 2.85 -5.82
C ILE A 36 -15.66 1.90 -4.79
N GLU A 37 -16.80 1.29 -5.09
CA GLU A 37 -17.46 0.31 -4.21
C GLU A 37 -16.54 -0.87 -3.86
N ILE A 38 -15.81 -1.41 -4.85
CA ILE A 38 -14.80 -2.44 -4.62
C ILE A 38 -13.69 -1.92 -3.70
N GLY A 39 -13.25 -0.68 -3.89
CA GLY A 39 -12.27 -0.01 -3.04
C GLY A 39 -12.74 0.07 -1.58
N GLU A 40 -13.98 0.49 -1.36
CA GLU A 40 -14.60 0.58 -0.03
C GLU A 40 -14.71 -0.79 0.64
N ILE A 41 -15.17 -1.81 -0.09
CA ILE A 41 -15.25 -3.19 0.43
C ILE A 41 -13.86 -3.71 0.81
N LYS A 42 -12.84 -3.45 -0.02
CA LYS A 42 -11.46 -3.83 0.28
C LYS A 42 -10.90 -3.09 1.48
N ALA A 43 -11.26 -1.82 1.67
CA ALA A 43 -10.88 -1.04 2.83
C ALA A 43 -11.55 -1.56 4.11
N PHE A 44 -12.85 -1.90 4.03
CA PHE A 44 -13.62 -2.44 5.15
C PHE A 44 -13.16 -3.84 5.58
N ARG A 45 -12.76 -4.69 4.62
CA ARG A 45 -12.34 -6.08 4.87
C ARG A 45 -10.94 -6.26 5.48
N ARG A 46 -10.26 -5.20 5.86
CA ARG A 46 -8.95 -5.30 6.55
C ARG A 46 -9.09 -4.81 7.98
N GLU A 47 -9.69 -5.63 8.84
CA GLU A 47 -9.34 -5.55 10.25
C GLU A 47 -7.82 -5.67 10.33
N LYS A 48 -7.17 -4.67 10.94
CA LYS A 48 -5.73 -4.66 11.07
C LYS A 48 -5.34 -5.90 11.86
N THR A 49 -4.43 -6.71 11.30
CA THR A 49 -3.85 -7.81 12.08
C THR A 49 -3.07 -7.21 13.25
N ILE A 50 -3.53 -7.46 14.47
CA ILE A 50 -2.85 -7.05 15.69
C ILE A 50 -2.05 -8.22 16.23
N VAL A 51 -0.74 -8.07 16.29
CA VAL A 51 0.15 -9.06 16.91
C VAL A 51 0.48 -8.61 18.33
N LYS A 52 -0.01 -9.35 19.32
CA LYS A 52 0.25 -9.07 20.75
C LYS A 52 1.47 -9.87 21.23
N THR A 53 2.41 -9.22 21.88
CA THR A 53 3.59 -9.87 22.49
C THR A 53 4.11 -9.06 23.67
N ARG A 54 4.48 -9.69 24.79
CA ARG A 54 5.11 -9.03 25.96
C ARG A 54 4.51 -7.65 26.34
N GLY A 55 3.18 -7.52 26.30
CA GLY A 55 2.48 -6.28 26.65
C GLY A 55 2.55 -5.15 25.61
N ILE A 56 2.93 -5.45 24.36
CA ILE A 56 2.86 -4.54 23.21
C ILE A 56 1.92 -5.09 22.12
N GLU A 57 1.30 -4.17 21.39
CA GLU A 57 0.44 -4.48 20.24
C GLU A 57 1.06 -3.92 18.95
N ILE A 58 1.56 -4.79 18.07
CA ILE A 58 2.10 -4.41 16.77
C ILE A 58 0.96 -4.39 15.76
N GLY A 59 0.79 -3.27 15.05
CA GLY A 59 -0.35 -3.02 14.17
C GLY A 59 -1.51 -2.25 14.83
N GLY A 60 -1.39 -1.95 16.13
CA GLY A 60 -2.32 -1.15 16.90
C GLY A 60 -2.20 0.36 16.67
N PRO A 61 -2.78 1.19 17.55
CA PRO A 61 -2.72 2.65 17.43
C PRO A 61 -1.35 3.25 17.79
N GLU A 62 -0.56 2.55 18.61
CA GLU A 62 0.78 3.01 19.01
C GLU A 62 1.85 2.67 17.96
N VAL A 63 2.81 3.57 17.79
CA VAL A 63 4.02 3.30 16.98
C VAL A 63 5.03 2.53 17.82
N VAL A 64 5.28 1.28 17.46
CA VAL A 64 6.26 0.42 18.13
C VAL A 64 7.62 0.52 17.44
N VAL A 65 8.64 0.99 18.16
CA VAL A 65 10.03 1.03 17.67
C VAL A 65 10.80 -0.21 18.14
N MET A 66 11.46 -0.88 17.19
CA MET A 66 12.39 -1.99 17.43
C MET A 66 13.81 -1.55 17.10
N ALA A 67 14.71 -1.55 18.09
CA ALA A 67 16.06 -1.04 17.94
C ALA A 67 17.09 -1.98 18.59
N GLY A 68 18.34 -1.92 18.14
CA GLY A 68 19.41 -2.77 18.64
C GLY A 68 20.49 -3.01 17.59
N PRO A 69 21.56 -3.76 17.94
CA PRO A 69 22.71 -3.91 17.06
C PRO A 69 22.34 -4.70 15.80
N CYS A 70 23.14 -4.54 14.75
CA CYS A 70 22.97 -5.36 13.54
C CYS A 70 23.22 -6.83 13.89
N THR A 71 24.43 -7.16 14.34
CA THR A 71 24.87 -8.48 14.80
C THR A 71 25.05 -8.44 16.31
N VAL A 72 24.70 -9.53 17.00
CA VAL A 72 25.07 -9.69 18.42
C VAL A 72 26.53 -10.15 18.47
N GLU A 73 27.41 -9.29 18.95
CA GLU A 73 28.86 -9.56 18.98
C GLU A 73 29.36 -9.94 20.37
N SER A 74 28.73 -9.41 21.42
CA SER A 74 29.03 -9.76 22.80
C SER A 74 27.85 -9.47 23.73
N GLU A 75 27.86 -10.09 24.90
CA GLU A 75 26.89 -9.83 25.96
C GLU A 75 26.90 -8.35 26.39
N THR A 76 28.09 -7.79 26.62
CA THR A 76 28.26 -6.39 27.02
C THR A 76 27.65 -5.43 26.00
N GLN A 77 27.97 -5.60 24.71
CA GLN A 77 27.41 -4.79 23.62
C GLN A 77 25.87 -4.87 23.62
N LEU A 78 25.32 -6.07 23.76
CA LEU A 78 23.88 -6.28 23.73
C LEU A 78 23.17 -5.58 24.90
N PHE A 79 23.65 -5.78 26.13
CA PHE A 79 23.03 -5.17 27.32
C PHE A 79 23.20 -3.65 27.38
N GLU A 80 24.35 -3.12 26.96
CA GLU A 80 24.54 -1.68 26.82
C GLU A 80 23.57 -1.07 25.80
N THR A 81 23.43 -1.73 24.65
CA THR A 81 22.50 -1.28 23.62
C THR A 81 21.06 -1.34 24.13
N ALA A 82 20.67 -2.44 24.81
CA ALA A 82 19.35 -2.60 25.41
C ALA A 82 18.99 -1.43 26.34
N ARG A 83 19.90 -1.06 27.25
CA ARG A 83 19.70 0.06 28.17
C ARG A 83 19.59 1.41 27.45
N ARG A 84 20.35 1.62 26.36
CA ARG A 84 20.29 2.87 25.58
C ARG A 84 18.99 2.99 24.80
N VAL A 85 18.59 1.93 24.09
CA VAL A 85 17.38 1.98 23.24
C VAL A 85 16.10 2.00 24.08
N ALA A 86 16.07 1.30 25.22
CA ALA A 86 14.94 1.37 26.16
C ALA A 86 14.76 2.79 26.72
N ARG A 87 15.86 3.45 27.13
CA ARG A 87 15.83 4.87 27.58
C ARG A 87 15.37 5.83 26.49
N ALA A 88 15.64 5.52 25.22
CA ALA A 88 15.18 6.30 24.07
C ALA A 88 13.72 5.99 23.67
N GLY A 89 13.03 5.08 24.37
CA GLY A 89 11.62 4.75 24.12
C GLY A 89 11.37 3.56 23.20
N ALA A 90 12.42 2.84 22.75
CA ALA A 90 12.21 1.60 22.02
C ALA A 90 11.57 0.53 22.92
N ARG A 91 10.58 -0.19 22.38
CA ARG A 91 9.82 -1.21 23.12
C ARG A 91 10.30 -2.63 22.82
N VAL A 92 11.14 -2.79 21.79
CA VAL A 92 11.70 -4.09 21.38
C VAL A 92 13.20 -3.95 21.15
N LEU A 93 13.97 -4.84 21.78
CA LEU A 93 15.38 -5.04 21.48
C LEU A 93 15.50 -6.05 20.33
N ARG A 94 16.13 -5.65 19.21
CA ARG A 94 16.50 -6.55 18.11
C ARG A 94 18.00 -6.84 18.10
N GLY A 95 18.42 -7.99 17.57
CA GLY A 95 19.82 -8.31 17.33
C GLY A 95 19.95 -9.62 16.56
N GLY A 96 20.78 -9.65 15.51
CA GLY A 96 20.97 -10.85 14.70
C GLY A 96 21.93 -11.83 15.36
N ALA A 97 21.43 -12.99 15.80
CA ALA A 97 22.24 -14.13 16.22
C ALA A 97 22.82 -14.89 15.01
N TYR A 98 22.09 -14.88 13.89
CA TYR A 98 22.53 -15.42 12.60
C TYR A 98 22.50 -14.30 11.56
N LYS A 99 23.55 -14.23 10.75
CA LYS A 99 23.65 -13.26 9.66
C LYS A 99 23.78 -13.97 8.32
N PRO A 100 22.75 -13.94 7.46
CA PRO A 100 22.93 -14.37 6.09
C PRO A 100 23.89 -13.39 5.40
N ARG A 101 25.08 -13.88 5.05
CA ARG A 101 26.11 -13.09 4.36
C ARG A 101 26.15 -13.49 2.90
N SER A 102 26.27 -12.51 2.02
CA SER A 102 26.48 -12.76 0.59
C SER A 102 27.84 -13.40 0.31
N SER A 103 28.82 -13.21 1.21
CA SER A 103 30.13 -13.86 1.17
C SER A 103 30.27 -14.82 2.37
N PRO A 104 30.81 -16.04 2.16
CA PRO A 104 30.97 -17.02 3.23
C PRO A 104 32.07 -16.69 4.25
N TYR A 105 32.92 -15.69 3.98
CA TYR A 105 34.06 -15.32 4.83
C TYR A 105 33.81 -14.03 5.63
N ALA A 106 32.57 -13.58 5.69
CA ALA A 106 32.20 -12.26 6.14
C ALA A 106 31.74 -12.22 7.59
#